data_AF-A0A8C6KN15-F1
#
_entry.id   AF-A0A8C6KN15-F1
#
_cell.length_a   1.000
_cell.length_b   1.000
_cell.length_c   1.000
_cell.angle_alpha   90.00
_cell.angle_beta   90.00
_cell.angle_gamma   90.00
#
_symmetry.space_group_name_H-M   'P 1'
#
loop_
_entity.id
_entity.type
_entity.pdbx_description
1 polymer ?
#
loop_
_entity_poly.entity_id
_entity_poly.type
_entity_poly.pdbx_seq_one_letter_code
_entity_poly.pdbx_strand_id
1 'polypeptide(L)'
;KRGEELSFWIARLAVKTVFDAQDNLVAPPYDITWVTEAMEENFQVLDLMGMLPHLCRNFQKSHFAGFCKKLAEGAEAGDALSQHVFAQVGRVLAKHVESVLPAAQPALLRCERGLPVLCVGSVWKSWSLLKPGLYKLKDRFHGYSLLTLQQSSALGGASLGVQSLGSSIRMDYSTNADVFYQHTFNSG
;
A
#
# COMPACT_ATOMS: atom_id res chain seq x y z
N LYS A 1 -10.30 10.21 4.82
CA LYS A 1 -9.82 8.84 5.14
C LYS A 1 -9.41 8.09 3.86
N ARG A 2 -8.33 8.50 3.16
CA ARG A 2 -7.96 7.93 1.84
C ARG A 2 -6.69 7.06 1.86
N GLY A 3 -6.18 6.70 3.04
CA GLY A 3 -4.99 5.85 3.21
C GLY A 3 -5.22 4.58 4.04
N GLU A 4 -6.43 4.38 4.56
CA GLU A 4 -6.77 3.27 5.47
C GLU A 4 -6.99 1.94 4.74
N GLU A 5 -7.18 1.95 3.41
CA GLU A 5 -7.60 0.76 2.66
C GLU A 5 -6.48 -0.25 2.46
N LEU A 6 -5.26 0.20 2.09
CA LEU A 6 -4.11 -0.69 2.01
C LEU A 6 -3.73 -1.22 3.40
N SER A 7 -3.72 -0.37 4.44
CA SER A 7 -3.43 -0.79 5.81
C SER A 7 -4.44 -1.83 6.30
N PHE A 8 -5.73 -1.61 6.03
CA PHE A 8 -6.77 -2.58 6.31
C PHE A 8 -6.53 -3.90 5.57
N TRP A 9 -6.16 -3.84 4.29
CA TRP A 9 -5.94 -5.05 3.50
C TRP A 9 -4.71 -5.84 3.95
N ILE A 10 -3.62 -5.16 4.33
CA ILE A 10 -2.42 -5.76 4.96
C ILE A 10 -2.82 -6.49 6.25
N ALA A 11 -3.51 -5.78 7.17
CA ALA A 11 -3.97 -6.36 8.43
C ALA A 11 -4.88 -7.56 8.19
N ARG A 12 -5.81 -7.45 7.23
CA ARG A 12 -6.77 -8.52 6.93
C ARG A 12 -6.08 -9.77 6.37
N LEU A 13 -5.08 -9.58 5.51
CA LEU A 13 -4.32 -10.68 4.93
C LEU A 13 -3.52 -11.43 6.01
N ALA A 14 -2.88 -10.71 6.92
CA ALA A 14 -2.16 -11.30 8.05
C ALA A 14 -3.10 -12.09 8.98
N VAL A 15 -4.20 -11.45 9.44
CA VAL A 15 -5.20 -12.10 10.30
C VAL A 15 -5.78 -13.34 9.62
N LYS A 16 -6.17 -13.24 8.34
CA LYS A 16 -6.69 -14.40 7.59
C LYS A 16 -5.67 -15.55 7.51
N THR A 17 -4.38 -15.24 7.36
CA THR A 17 -3.34 -16.27 7.30
C THR A 17 -3.20 -17.00 8.64
N VAL A 18 -3.32 -16.29 9.77
CA VAL A 18 -3.33 -16.90 11.11
C VAL A 18 -4.56 -17.80 11.29
N PHE A 19 -5.75 -17.28 10.97
CA PHE A 19 -7.00 -18.06 11.04
C PHE A 19 -6.89 -19.36 10.22
N ASP A 20 -6.46 -19.26 8.96
CA ASP A 20 -6.38 -20.41 8.06
C ASP A 20 -5.40 -21.47 8.53
N ALA A 21 -4.30 -21.04 9.12
CA ALA A 21 -3.28 -21.94 9.63
C ALA A 21 -3.74 -22.67 10.90
N GLN A 22 -4.35 -21.95 11.85
CA GLN A 22 -4.85 -22.53 13.10
C GLN A 22 -6.03 -23.48 12.87
N ASP A 23 -6.90 -23.18 11.90
CA ASP A 23 -8.03 -24.04 11.52
C ASP A 23 -7.60 -25.23 10.63
N ASN A 24 -6.30 -25.37 10.32
CA ASN A 24 -5.77 -26.34 9.34
C ASN A 24 -6.43 -26.23 7.94
N LEU A 25 -6.93 -25.05 7.57
CA LEU A 25 -7.59 -24.81 6.29
C LEU A 25 -6.58 -24.58 5.16
N VAL A 26 -5.55 -23.76 5.40
CA VAL A 26 -4.47 -23.50 4.44
C VAL A 26 -3.15 -23.42 5.20
N ALA A 27 -2.16 -24.20 4.74
CA ALA A 27 -0.81 -24.14 5.31
C ALA A 27 -0.20 -22.73 5.09
N PRO A 28 0.36 -22.10 6.13
CA PRO A 28 0.91 -20.76 6.00
C PRO A 28 2.24 -20.81 5.20
N PRO A 29 2.57 -19.76 4.45
CA PRO A 29 3.81 -19.71 3.68
C PRO A 29 5.07 -19.59 4.56
N TYR A 30 4.91 -19.16 5.82
CA TYR A 30 5.96 -18.97 6.82
C TYR A 30 5.39 -19.24 8.21
N ASP A 31 6.27 -19.25 9.22
CA ASP A 31 5.85 -19.34 10.62
C ASP A 31 4.86 -18.21 10.99
N ILE A 32 3.84 -18.56 11.79
CA ILE A 32 2.76 -17.64 12.17
C ILE A 32 2.91 -17.11 13.60
N THR A 33 3.90 -17.56 14.36
CA THR A 33 3.97 -17.37 15.82
C THR A 33 4.01 -15.89 16.17
N TRP A 34 4.95 -15.15 15.57
CA TRP A 34 5.10 -13.72 15.83
C TRP A 34 3.86 -12.92 15.45
N VAL A 35 3.26 -13.20 14.29
CA VAL A 35 2.05 -12.50 13.82
C VAL A 35 0.84 -12.83 14.69
N THR A 36 0.76 -14.04 15.24
CA THR A 36 -0.29 -14.47 16.18
C THR A 36 -0.17 -13.68 17.49
N GLU A 37 1.02 -13.64 18.09
CA GLU A 37 1.29 -12.87 19.32
C GLU A 37 1.01 -11.37 19.11
N ALA A 38 1.47 -10.80 17.99
CA ALA A 38 1.23 -9.40 17.65
C ALA A 38 -0.26 -9.10 17.43
N MET A 39 -1.01 -10.05 16.86
CA MET A 39 -2.46 -9.93 16.69
C MET A 39 -3.16 -9.92 18.05
N GLU A 40 -2.86 -10.88 18.91
CA GLU A 40 -3.41 -10.98 20.27
C GLU A 40 -3.13 -9.72 21.09
N GLU A 41 -1.89 -9.21 21.07
CA GLU A 41 -1.50 -7.96 21.73
C GLU A 41 -2.26 -6.76 21.17
N ASN A 42 -2.32 -6.62 19.84
CA ASN A 42 -2.93 -5.46 19.19
C ASN A 42 -4.45 -5.38 19.41
N PHE A 43 -5.13 -6.53 19.41
CA PHE A 43 -6.58 -6.60 19.59
C PHE A 43 -7.01 -6.84 21.05
N GLN A 44 -6.05 -7.06 21.97
CA GLN A 44 -6.28 -7.35 23.38
C GLN A 44 -7.15 -8.60 23.57
N VAL A 45 -6.79 -9.67 22.86
CA VAL A 45 -7.47 -10.97 22.87
C VAL A 45 -6.47 -12.06 23.24
N LEU A 46 -6.96 -13.20 23.71
CA LEU A 46 -6.13 -14.35 24.11
C LEU A 46 -6.09 -15.47 23.07
N ASP A 47 -7.03 -15.46 22.13
CA ASP A 47 -7.20 -16.50 21.14
C ASP A 47 -8.00 -16.02 19.92
N LEU A 48 -8.17 -16.93 18.96
CA LEU A 48 -8.94 -16.72 17.74
C LEU A 48 -10.41 -16.39 17.99
N MET A 49 -11.01 -16.95 19.05
CA MET A 49 -12.41 -16.70 19.40
C MET A 49 -12.59 -15.26 19.91
N GLY A 50 -11.61 -14.73 20.63
CA GLY A 50 -11.54 -13.35 21.06
C GLY A 50 -11.50 -12.35 19.89
N MET A 51 -11.03 -12.77 18.71
CA MET A 51 -11.05 -11.92 17.51
C MET A 51 -12.45 -11.76 16.90
N LEU A 52 -13.38 -12.70 17.08
CA LEU A 52 -14.68 -12.70 16.40
C LEU A 52 -15.52 -11.43 16.66
N PRO A 53 -15.60 -10.87 17.90
CA PRO A 53 -16.26 -9.59 18.15
C PRO A 53 -15.69 -8.44 17.31
N HIS A 54 -14.37 -8.39 17.12
CA HIS A 54 -13.70 -7.36 16.32
C HIS A 54 -13.96 -7.50 14.82
N LEU A 55 -14.38 -8.68 14.36
CA LEU A 55 -14.69 -8.98 12.95
C LEU A 55 -16.17 -8.87 12.62
N CYS A 56 -17.06 -9.22 13.58
CA CYS A 56 -18.47 -9.45 13.30
C CYS A 56 -19.43 -8.45 13.95
N ARG A 57 -19.16 -8.00 15.19
CA ARG A 57 -20.11 -7.16 15.96
C ARG A 57 -19.63 -5.73 16.14
N ASN A 58 -18.38 -5.57 16.55
CA ASN A 58 -17.78 -4.28 16.92
C ASN A 58 -16.70 -3.87 15.93
N PHE A 59 -16.92 -4.15 14.64
CA PHE A 59 -15.91 -3.92 13.62
C PHE A 59 -15.60 -2.42 13.46
N GLN A 60 -14.36 -2.05 13.76
CA GLN A 60 -13.84 -0.70 13.56
C GLN A 60 -12.69 -0.75 12.54
N LYS A 61 -12.97 -0.32 11.30
CA LYS A 61 -12.00 -0.37 10.19
C LYS A 61 -10.66 0.29 10.54
N SER A 62 -10.68 1.45 11.21
CA SER A 62 -9.46 2.18 11.60
C SER A 62 -8.65 1.45 12.66
N HIS A 63 -9.31 0.85 13.65
CA HIS A 63 -8.65 0.04 14.68
C HIS A 63 -8.00 -1.19 14.04
N PHE A 64 -8.75 -1.89 13.19
CA PHE A 64 -8.26 -3.07 12.47
C PHE A 64 -7.11 -2.74 11.53
N ALA A 65 -7.21 -1.64 10.77
CA ALA A 65 -6.13 -1.15 9.92
C ALA A 65 -4.88 -0.74 10.73
N GLY A 66 -5.04 -0.37 12.01
CA GLY A 66 -3.94 -0.04 12.92
C GLY A 66 -2.95 -1.19 13.10
N PHE A 67 -3.40 -2.45 12.99
CA PHE A 67 -2.54 -3.63 13.07
C PHE A 67 -1.45 -3.66 11.99
N CYS A 68 -1.65 -2.97 10.86
CA CYS A 68 -0.64 -2.77 9.83
C CYS A 68 0.66 -2.17 10.38
N LYS A 69 0.58 -1.34 11.43
CA LYS A 69 1.77 -0.74 12.05
C LYS A 69 2.64 -1.81 12.73
N LYS A 70 2.02 -2.68 13.54
CA LYS A 70 2.70 -3.81 14.19
C LYS A 70 3.35 -4.73 13.14
N LEU A 71 2.61 -5.06 12.08
CA LEU A 71 3.15 -5.86 10.97
C LEU A 71 4.36 -5.20 10.28
N ALA A 72 4.37 -3.87 10.14
CA ALA A 72 5.54 -3.17 9.61
C ALA A 72 6.76 -3.32 10.53
N GLU A 73 6.57 -3.14 11.84
CA GLU A 73 7.62 -3.31 12.87
C GLU A 73 8.16 -4.75 12.85
N GLY A 74 7.30 -5.76 12.76
CA GLY A 74 7.71 -7.17 12.64
C GLY A 74 8.50 -7.45 11.37
N ALA A 75 8.04 -6.93 10.23
CA ALA A 75 8.74 -7.09 8.95
C ALA A 75 10.13 -6.43 8.97
N GLU A 76 10.27 -5.26 9.60
CA GLU A 76 11.54 -4.56 9.81
C GLU A 76 12.47 -5.33 10.76
N ALA A 77 11.90 -6.01 11.76
CA ALA A 77 12.63 -6.90 12.68
C ALA A 77 12.99 -8.27 12.06
N GLY A 78 12.53 -8.56 10.84
CA GLY A 78 12.88 -9.78 10.11
C GLY A 78 11.83 -10.89 10.11
N ASP A 79 10.62 -10.64 10.62
CA ASP A 79 9.53 -11.62 10.56
C ASP A 79 9.13 -11.91 9.10
N ALA A 80 9.31 -13.17 8.69
CA ALA A 80 9.16 -13.59 7.30
C ALA A 80 7.70 -13.51 6.83
N LEU A 81 6.73 -13.79 7.71
CA LEU A 81 5.32 -13.71 7.36
C LEU A 81 4.89 -12.25 7.14
N SER A 82 5.30 -11.33 8.01
CA SER A 82 5.05 -9.90 7.85
C SER A 82 5.67 -9.36 6.55
N GLN A 83 6.93 -9.71 6.27
CA GLN A 83 7.58 -9.35 4.99
C GLN A 83 6.82 -9.90 3.78
N HIS A 84 6.34 -11.15 3.87
CA HIS A 84 5.55 -11.77 2.82
C HIS A 84 4.25 -11.00 2.55
N VAL A 85 3.52 -10.61 3.59
CA VAL A 85 2.28 -9.84 3.48
C VAL A 85 2.52 -8.51 2.76
N PHE A 86 3.55 -7.74 3.15
CA PHE A 86 3.89 -6.50 2.46
C PHE A 86 4.31 -6.74 0.99
N ALA A 87 5.06 -7.80 0.71
CA ALA A 87 5.44 -8.15 -0.65
C ALA A 87 4.24 -8.57 -1.52
N GLN A 88 3.23 -9.24 -0.96
CA GLN A 88 1.95 -9.50 -1.66
C GLN A 88 1.25 -8.18 -2.00
N VAL A 89 1.28 -7.22 -1.08
CA VAL A 89 0.66 -5.93 -1.33
C VAL A 89 1.37 -5.14 -2.43
N GLY A 90 2.71 -5.14 -2.42
CA GLY A 90 3.49 -4.62 -3.53
C GLY A 90 3.11 -5.24 -4.88
N ARG A 91 2.92 -6.57 -4.93
CA ARG A 91 2.50 -7.25 -6.18
C ARG A 91 1.13 -6.79 -6.67
N VAL A 92 0.18 -6.61 -5.76
CA VAL A 92 -1.16 -6.13 -6.14
C VAL A 92 -1.11 -4.68 -6.58
N LEU A 93 -0.30 -3.83 -5.95
CA LEU A 93 -0.10 -2.44 -6.41
C LEU A 93 0.52 -2.38 -7.80
N ALA A 94 1.53 -3.21 -8.09
CA ALA A 94 2.08 -3.37 -9.43
C ALA A 94 0.99 -3.72 -10.45
N LYS A 95 0.14 -4.71 -10.15
CA LYS A 95 -0.98 -5.09 -11.03
C LYS A 95 -1.99 -3.96 -11.25
N HIS A 96 -2.25 -3.13 -10.24
CA HIS A 96 -3.12 -1.96 -10.40
C HIS A 96 -2.53 -0.99 -11.40
N VAL A 97 -1.23 -0.69 -11.30
CA VAL A 97 -0.52 0.15 -12.29
C VAL A 97 -0.60 -0.49 -13.68
N GLU A 98 -0.26 -1.77 -13.82
CA GLU A 98 -0.32 -2.48 -15.11
C GLU A 98 -1.70 -2.47 -15.75
N SER A 99 -2.76 -2.60 -14.95
CA SER A 99 -4.13 -2.68 -15.43
C SER A 99 -4.62 -1.39 -16.10
N VAL A 100 -4.08 -0.24 -15.71
CA VAL A 100 -4.48 1.06 -16.25
C VAL A 100 -3.57 1.54 -17.38
N LEU A 101 -2.41 0.89 -17.61
CA LEU A 101 -1.47 1.25 -18.69
C LEU A 101 -2.12 1.33 -20.08
N PRO A 102 -3.03 0.41 -20.49
CA PRO A 102 -3.65 0.48 -21.81
C PRO A 102 -4.48 1.76 -22.05
N ALA A 103 -4.98 2.37 -20.98
CA ALA A 103 -5.76 3.62 -21.03
C ALA A 103 -4.89 4.87 -20.79
N ALA A 104 -3.61 4.70 -20.46
CA ALA A 104 -2.71 5.81 -20.19
C ALA A 104 -2.35 6.57 -21.48
N GLN A 105 -2.24 7.90 -21.38
CA GLN A 105 -1.84 8.71 -22.52
C GLN A 105 -0.40 8.38 -22.94
N PRO A 106 -0.10 8.23 -24.25
CA PRO A 106 1.24 7.87 -24.73
C PRO A 106 2.35 8.81 -24.23
N ALA A 107 2.03 10.10 -24.02
CA ALA A 107 2.98 11.08 -23.48
C ALA A 107 3.48 10.70 -22.07
N LEU A 108 2.63 10.11 -21.22
CA LEU A 108 3.00 9.68 -19.86
C LEU A 108 3.92 8.46 -19.87
N LEU A 109 3.82 7.60 -20.90
CA LEU A 109 4.64 6.40 -21.05
C LEU A 109 6.04 6.70 -21.64
N ARG A 110 6.21 7.89 -22.21
CA ARG A 110 7.44 8.37 -22.85
C ARG A 110 8.17 9.45 -22.04
N CYS A 111 7.73 9.73 -20.82
CA CYS A 111 8.42 10.65 -19.93
C CYS A 111 9.86 10.17 -19.69
N GLU A 112 10.84 11.08 -19.74
CA GLU A 112 12.26 10.76 -19.54
C GLU A 112 12.54 10.09 -18.19
N ARG A 113 11.79 10.48 -17.15
CA ARG A 113 11.85 9.89 -15.80
C ARG A 113 11.00 8.63 -15.64
N GLY A 114 10.46 8.10 -16.72
CA GLY A 114 9.50 7.02 -16.71
C GLY A 114 8.09 7.47 -16.31
N LEU A 115 7.15 6.53 -16.27
CA LEU A 115 5.76 6.77 -15.90
C LEU A 115 5.69 7.33 -14.46
N PRO A 116 5.17 8.56 -14.27
CA PRO A 116 4.99 9.12 -12.94
C PRO A 116 3.78 8.48 -12.23
N VAL A 117 4.02 7.88 -11.06
CA VAL A 117 2.99 7.28 -10.20
C VAL A 117 2.95 8.05 -8.88
N LEU A 118 1.85 8.75 -8.61
CA LEU A 118 1.65 9.47 -7.36
C LEU A 118 1.20 8.51 -6.25
N CYS A 119 2.03 8.36 -5.22
CA CYS A 119 1.81 7.49 -4.08
C CYS A 119 1.19 8.27 -2.92
N VAL A 120 -0.05 7.95 -2.57
CA VAL A 120 -0.78 8.60 -1.47
C VAL A 120 -1.13 7.59 -0.39
N GLY A 121 -0.91 7.95 0.87
CA GLY A 121 -1.26 7.15 2.05
C GLY A 121 -0.05 6.75 2.91
N SER A 122 -0.30 6.44 4.18
CA SER A 122 0.76 6.13 5.16
C SER A 122 1.53 4.84 4.89
N VAL A 123 0.94 3.89 4.15
CA VAL A 123 1.58 2.61 3.79
C VAL A 123 2.87 2.81 2.98
N TRP A 124 2.96 3.89 2.22
CA TRP A 124 4.17 4.21 1.43
C TRP A 124 5.38 4.60 2.29
N LYS A 125 5.19 4.88 3.59
CA LYS A 125 6.31 5.02 4.54
C LYS A 125 7.12 3.73 4.66
N SER A 126 6.47 2.59 4.46
CA SER A 126 7.08 1.26 4.44
C SER A 126 7.46 0.83 3.01
N TRP A 127 7.92 1.76 2.18
CA TRP A 127 8.27 1.51 0.76
C TRP A 127 9.24 0.33 0.61
N SER A 128 10.26 0.25 1.46
CA SER A 128 11.25 -0.85 1.46
C SER A 128 10.59 -2.24 1.55
N LEU A 129 9.49 -2.36 2.29
CA LEU A 129 8.74 -3.61 2.47
C LEU A 129 7.84 -3.93 1.26
N LEU A 130 7.32 -2.91 0.58
CA LEU A 130 6.46 -3.07 -0.61
C LEU A 130 7.29 -3.35 -1.87
N LYS A 131 8.49 -2.80 -1.93
CA LYS A 131 9.39 -2.79 -3.09
C LYS A 131 9.61 -4.19 -3.70
N PRO A 132 9.83 -5.29 -2.94
CA PRO A 132 10.00 -6.63 -3.52
C PRO A 132 8.80 -7.09 -4.37
N GLY A 133 7.59 -6.61 -4.05
CA GLY A 133 6.40 -6.89 -4.84
C GLY A 133 6.28 -6.04 -6.11
N LEU A 134 6.75 -4.78 -6.07
CA LEU A 134 6.68 -3.86 -7.20
C LEU A 134 7.66 -4.19 -8.33
N TYR A 135 8.81 -4.79 -8.02
CA TYR A 135 9.82 -5.20 -9.01
C TYR A 135 9.30 -6.16 -10.11
N LYS A 136 8.09 -6.70 -9.96
CA LYS A 136 7.45 -7.55 -10.98
C LYS A 136 6.70 -6.79 -12.08
N LEU A 137 6.66 -5.45 -12.03
CA LEU A 137 6.17 -4.60 -13.13
C LEU A 137 6.97 -4.91 -14.40
N LYS A 138 6.30 -5.35 -15.47
CA LYS A 138 6.97 -5.76 -16.73
C LYS A 138 7.37 -4.58 -17.64
N ASP A 139 8.36 -4.82 -18.50
CA ASP A 139 9.01 -3.92 -19.47
C ASP A 139 8.10 -3.41 -20.61
N ARG A 140 6.91 -2.88 -20.30
CA ARG A 140 6.00 -2.29 -21.30
C ARG A 140 6.22 -0.80 -21.56
N PHE A 141 7.11 -0.19 -20.79
CA PHE A 141 7.44 1.22 -20.81
C PHE A 141 8.87 1.39 -20.26
N HIS A 142 9.46 2.59 -20.35
CA HIS A 142 10.90 2.79 -20.09
C HIS A 142 11.30 2.64 -18.61
N GLY A 143 10.34 2.75 -17.70
CA GLY A 143 10.59 2.81 -16.26
C GLY A 143 9.50 3.60 -15.55
N TYR A 144 9.53 3.67 -14.23
CA TYR A 144 8.58 4.47 -13.44
C TYR A 144 9.30 5.35 -12.42
N SER A 145 8.64 6.46 -12.08
CA SER A 145 8.99 7.30 -10.94
C SER A 145 7.85 7.26 -9.94
N LEU A 146 8.16 7.06 -8.66
CA LEU A 146 7.19 7.16 -7.57
C LEU A 146 7.30 8.54 -6.93
N LEU A 147 6.16 9.21 -6.83
CA LEU A 147 6.05 10.56 -6.30
C LEU A 147 5.30 10.59 -4.97
N THR A 148 5.68 11.49 -4.08
CA THR A 148 4.91 11.83 -2.88
C THR A 148 4.47 13.29 -2.96
N LEU A 149 3.32 13.61 -2.40
CA LEU A 149 2.86 14.99 -2.27
C LEU A 149 3.65 15.72 -1.19
N GLN A 150 4.04 16.97 -1.49
CA GLN A 150 4.62 17.93 -0.54
C GLN A 150 3.57 18.89 0.04
N GLN A 151 2.39 18.92 -0.57
CA GLN A 151 1.26 19.73 -0.14
C GLN A 151 0.04 18.85 0.14
N SER A 152 -0.90 19.37 0.93
CA SER A 152 -2.17 18.67 1.15
C SER A 152 -2.92 18.49 -0.17
N SER A 153 -3.52 17.31 -0.38
CA SER A 153 -4.45 17.07 -1.50
C SER A 153 -5.63 18.05 -1.55
N ALA A 154 -5.91 18.75 -0.44
CA ALA A 154 -6.89 19.85 -0.40
C ALA A 154 -6.56 20.98 -1.38
N LEU A 155 -5.27 21.22 -1.67
CA LEU A 155 -4.84 22.20 -2.67
C LEU A 155 -5.37 21.85 -4.08
N GLY A 156 -5.30 20.57 -4.45
CA GLY A 156 -5.90 20.07 -5.68
C GLY A 156 -7.43 20.21 -5.68
N GLY A 157 -8.07 19.94 -4.53
CA GLY A 157 -9.51 20.16 -4.36
C GLY A 157 -9.94 21.61 -4.54
N ALA A 158 -9.19 22.56 -3.97
CA ALA A 158 -9.43 23.99 -4.13
C ALA A 158 -9.24 24.44 -5.60
N SER A 159 -8.19 23.95 -6.26
CA SER A 159 -7.93 24.21 -7.67
C SER A 159 -9.09 23.74 -8.56
N LEU A 160 -9.57 22.51 -8.36
CA LEU A 160 -10.72 21.97 -9.09
C LEU A 160 -12.02 22.75 -8.80
N GLY A 161 -12.21 23.19 -7.56
CA GLY A 161 -13.35 24.02 -7.18
C GLY A 161 -13.38 25.36 -7.93
N VAL A 162 -12.23 26.05 -8.01
CA VAL A 162 -12.15 27.31 -8.76
C VAL A 162 -12.29 27.09 -10.27
N GLN A 163 -11.75 26.00 -10.81
CA GLN A 163 -11.96 25.60 -12.21
C GLN A 163 -13.42 25.38 -12.56
N SER A 164 -14.22 24.82 -11.64
CA SER A 164 -15.66 24.64 -11.85
C SER A 164 -16.45 25.95 -12.00
N LEU A 165 -15.88 27.06 -11.51
CA LEU A 165 -16.43 28.42 -11.66
C LEU A 165 -15.83 29.16 -12.88
N GLY A 166 -15.14 28.47 -13.77
CA GLY A 166 -14.49 29.05 -14.95
C GLY A 166 -13.26 29.92 -14.63
N SER A 167 -12.72 29.80 -13.42
CA SER A 167 -11.54 30.55 -12.97
C SER A 167 -10.35 29.62 -12.72
N SER A 168 -9.15 30.14 -12.51
CA SER A 168 -7.97 29.32 -12.20
C SER A 168 -7.12 29.92 -11.09
N ILE A 169 -6.64 29.08 -10.17
CA ILE A 169 -5.60 29.45 -9.20
C ILE A 169 -4.23 29.18 -9.84
N ARG A 170 -3.26 30.09 -9.65
CA ARG A 170 -1.87 29.85 -10.05
C ARG A 170 -1.29 28.72 -9.21
N MET A 171 -0.96 27.62 -9.86
CA MET A 171 -0.34 26.45 -9.25
C MET A 171 1.12 26.37 -9.65
N ASP A 172 2.00 26.18 -8.67
CA ASP A 172 3.37 25.75 -8.92
C ASP A 172 3.48 24.24 -8.73
N TYR A 173 3.38 23.49 -9.83
CA TYR A 173 3.42 22.02 -9.77
C TYR A 173 4.81 21.48 -9.39
N SER A 174 5.87 22.27 -9.56
CA SER A 174 7.24 21.84 -9.27
C SER A 174 7.49 21.68 -7.77
N THR A 175 6.70 22.35 -6.92
CA THR A 175 6.81 22.32 -5.46
C THR A 175 5.74 21.46 -4.78
N ASN A 176 4.82 20.88 -5.56
CA ASN A 176 3.68 20.13 -5.04
C ASN A 176 3.97 18.64 -4.82
N ALA A 177 4.99 18.09 -5.47
CA ALA A 177 5.34 16.68 -5.36
C ALA A 177 6.83 16.44 -5.61
N ASP A 178 7.40 15.47 -4.89
CA ASP A 178 8.79 15.03 -5.05
C ASP A 178 8.87 13.58 -5.50
N VAL A 179 9.90 13.25 -6.28
CA VAL A 179 10.25 11.88 -6.64
C VAL A 179 11.07 11.28 -5.49
N PHE A 180 10.55 10.22 -4.86
CA PHE A 180 11.28 9.51 -3.79
C PHE A 180 11.90 8.18 -4.27
N TYR A 181 11.50 7.69 -5.43
CA TYR A 181 12.06 6.48 -6.04
C TYR A 181 11.93 6.53 -7.56
N GLN A 182 12.95 6.04 -8.26
CA GLN A 182 12.95 5.90 -9.71
C GLN A 182 13.52 4.53 -10.10
N HIS A 183 12.90 3.90 -11.10
CA HIS A 183 13.36 2.66 -11.69
C HIS A 183 13.30 2.76 -13.21
N THR A 184 14.39 2.37 -13.85
CA THR A 184 14.47 2.23 -15.31
C THR A 184 14.59 0.75 -15.62
N PHE A 185 13.76 0.26 -16.53
CA PHE A 185 13.91 -1.10 -17.03
C PHE A 185 15.11 -1.11 -17.97
N ASN A 186 16.05 -2.04 -17.78
CA ASN A 186 17.18 -2.16 -18.69
C ASN A 186 16.64 -2.59 -20.06
N SER A 187 16.90 -1.79 -21.09
CA SER A 187 16.68 -2.18 -22.48
C SER A 187 17.55 -3.41 -22.76
N GLY A 188 16.94 -4.57 -22.91
CA GLY A 188 17.57 -5.71 -23.57
C GLY A 188 17.70 -5.44 -25.06
#